data_AF-A0A7K4F4Y0-F1
#
_entry.id   AF-A0A7K4F4Y0-F1
#
_cell.length_a   1.000
_cell.length_b   1.000
_cell.length_c   1.000
_cell.angle_alpha   90.00
_cell.angle_beta   90.00
_cell.angle_gamma   90.00
#
_symmetry.space_group_name_H-M   'P 1'
#
loop_
_entity.id
_entity.type
_entity.pdbx_description
1 polymer ?
#
loop_
_entity_poly.entity_id
_entity_poly.type
_entity_poly.pdbx_seq_one_letter_code
_entity_poly.pdbx_strand_id
1 'polypeptide(L)'
;RFNHVLPFIDIVKIEFKTKDSDFVDSQHYDKLIGHTMKCLISSVKEKKTTYIKIVVSSKTQIDEFKELINQIFQKISKENVDGFIIQPTYGVSEPSLELLLDLYDIVYPHYIDVKVVPQLHKFIGAP
;
A
#
# COMPACT_ATOMS: atom_id res chain seq x y z
N ARG A 1 -3.05 9.60 17.46
CA ARG A 1 -4.42 9.05 17.26
C ARG A 1 -4.38 7.56 16.92
N PHE A 2 -3.66 7.12 15.88
CA PHE A 2 -3.57 5.68 15.52
C PHE A 2 -3.14 4.77 16.70
N ASN A 3 -2.02 5.06 17.36
CA ASN A 3 -1.53 4.25 18.50
C ASN A 3 -2.48 4.19 19.70
N HIS A 4 -3.44 5.12 19.80
CA HIS A 4 -4.44 5.07 20.88
C HIS A 4 -5.51 4.01 20.62
N VAL A 5 -5.84 3.77 19.34
CA VAL A 5 -6.84 2.77 18.94
C VAL A 5 -6.22 1.42 18.58
N LEU A 6 -4.94 1.39 18.24
CA LEU A 6 -4.21 0.19 17.82
C LEU A 6 -4.37 -1.03 18.76
N PRO A 7 -4.34 -0.88 20.11
CA PRO A 7 -4.52 -2.03 21.01
C PRO A 7 -5.83 -2.78 20.79
N PHE A 8 -6.89 -2.08 20.33
CA PHE A 8 -8.24 -2.61 20.13
C PHE A 8 -8.51 -3.10 18.70
N ILE A 9 -7.48 -3.15 17.84
CA ILE A 9 -7.59 -3.62 16.45
C ILE A 9 -6.83 -4.94 16.31
N ASP A 10 -7.49 -5.96 15.76
CA ASP A 10 -6.85 -7.26 15.50
C ASP A 10 -6.07 -7.26 14.18
N ILE A 11 -6.68 -6.71 13.13
CA ILE A 11 -6.15 -6.68 11.77
C ILE A 11 -5.99 -5.23 11.33
N VAL A 12 -4.77 -4.87 10.94
CA VAL A 12 -4.41 -3.53 10.51
C VAL A 12 -4.02 -3.59 9.04
N LYS A 13 -4.81 -2.93 8.19
CA LYS A 13 -4.45 -2.70 6.79
C LYS A 13 -3.93 -1.28 6.61
N ILE A 14 -2.63 -1.14 6.40
CA ILE A 14 -1.97 0.15 6.16
C ILE A 14 -2.02 0.45 4.66
N GLU A 15 -2.71 1.52 4.29
CA GLU A 15 -2.80 1.97 2.91
C GLU A 15 -1.79 3.08 2.62
N PHE A 16 -0.85 2.83 1.71
CA PHE A 16 0.00 3.86 1.13
C PHE A 16 -0.67 4.43 -0.12
N LYS A 17 -0.70 5.76 -0.20
CA LYS A 17 -1.18 6.50 -1.37
C LYS A 17 0.02 6.79 -2.27
N THR A 18 -0.10 6.53 -3.56
CA THR A 18 0.89 6.95 -4.55
C THR A 18 0.72 8.44 -4.85
N LYS A 19 1.78 9.10 -5.37
CA LYS A 19 1.72 10.54 -5.68
C LYS A 19 0.63 10.88 -6.67
N ASP A 20 0.42 10.02 -7.68
CA ASP A 20 -0.58 10.19 -8.73
C ASP A 20 -2.04 10.11 -8.24
N SER A 21 -2.26 9.80 -6.95
CA SER A 21 -3.60 9.81 -6.36
C SER A 21 -4.14 11.21 -6.07
N ASP A 22 -3.30 12.26 -6.13
CA ASP A 22 -3.63 13.64 -5.78
C ASP A 22 -4.34 13.79 -4.41
N PHE A 23 -4.12 12.84 -3.50
CA PHE A 23 -4.74 12.83 -2.17
C PHE A 23 -4.26 14.00 -1.30
N VAL A 24 -3.02 14.41 -1.51
CA VAL A 24 -2.41 15.63 -0.99
C VAL A 24 -1.55 16.24 -2.09
N ASP A 25 -1.27 17.54 -1.98
CA ASP A 25 -0.31 18.17 -2.90
C ASP A 25 1.11 17.60 -2.73
N SER A 26 1.96 17.88 -3.72
CA SER A 26 3.33 17.38 -3.76
C SER A 26 4.20 17.86 -2.58
N GLN A 27 3.90 19.02 -1.99
CA GLN A 27 4.66 19.56 -0.85
C GLN A 27 4.36 18.80 0.45
N HIS A 28 3.18 18.20 0.55
CA HIS A 28 2.72 17.46 1.73
C HIS A 28 2.83 15.94 1.58
N TYR A 29 3.17 15.42 0.40
CA TYR A 29 3.26 13.98 0.14
C TYR A 29 4.26 13.26 1.05
N ASP A 30 5.47 13.79 1.21
CA ASP A 30 6.49 13.15 2.06
C ASP A 30 6.04 13.04 3.53
N LYS A 31 5.29 14.05 3.99
CA LYS A 31 4.69 14.04 5.33
C LYS A 31 3.60 12.97 5.45
N LEU A 32 2.76 12.80 4.42
CA LEU A 32 1.77 11.72 4.38
C LEU A 32 2.44 10.36 4.46
N ILE A 33 3.43 10.09 3.61
CA ILE A 33 4.18 8.82 3.60
C ILE A 33 4.87 8.59 4.95
N GLY A 34 5.51 9.61 5.52
CA GLY A 34 6.14 9.53 6.83
C GLY A 34 5.15 9.19 7.96
N HIS A 35 3.93 9.72 7.93
CA HIS A 35 2.89 9.37 8.89
C HIS A 35 2.39 7.93 8.69
N THR A 36 2.16 7.50 7.46
CA THR A 36 1.73 6.13 7.13
C THR A 36 2.79 5.11 7.54
N MET A 37 4.08 5.42 7.31
CA MET A 37 5.21 4.58 7.75
C MET A 37 5.25 4.41 9.27
N LYS A 38 5.01 5.47 10.04
CA LYS A 38 4.93 5.38 11.51
C LYS A 38 3.78 4.48 11.96
N CYS A 39 2.66 4.46 11.24
CA CYS A 39 1.54 3.56 11.53
C CYS A 39 1.93 2.10 11.25
N LEU A 40 2.58 1.82 10.11
CA LEU A 40 3.11 0.49 9.78
C LEU A 40 4.07 -0.03 10.85
N ILE A 41 5.07 0.78 11.22
CA ILE A 41 6.05 0.42 12.25
C ILE A 41 5.36 0.14 13.59
N SER A 42 4.37 0.95 13.98
CA SER A 42 3.64 0.76 15.24
C SER A 42 2.83 -0.54 15.21
N SER A 43 2.16 -0.85 14.09
CA SER A 43 1.38 -2.08 13.90
C SER A 43 2.25 -3.33 14.02
N VAL A 44 3.39 -3.34 13.32
CA VAL A 44 4.39 -4.41 13.38
C VAL A 44 4.97 -4.56 14.78
N LYS A 45 5.31 -3.45 15.45
CA LYS A 45 5.87 -3.48 16.82
C LYS A 45 4.89 -4.05 17.85
N GLU A 46 3.60 -3.77 17.70
CA GLU A 46 2.54 -4.36 18.54
C GLU A 46 2.13 -5.77 18.10
N LYS A 47 2.82 -6.36 17.11
CA LYS A 47 2.58 -7.72 16.60
C LYS A 47 1.13 -7.92 16.13
N LYS A 48 0.53 -6.89 15.56
CA LYS A 48 -0.81 -6.98 14.94
C LYS A 48 -0.71 -7.71 13.62
N THR A 49 -1.77 -8.41 13.23
CA THR A 49 -1.90 -8.92 11.86
C THR A 49 -1.92 -7.73 10.91
N THR A 50 -0.85 -7.54 10.15
CA THR A 50 -0.55 -6.31 9.42
C THR A 50 -0.47 -6.56 7.92
N TYR A 51 -1.36 -5.91 7.18
CA TYR A 51 -1.36 -5.91 5.72
C TYR A 51 -0.87 -4.55 5.19
N ILE A 52 -0.04 -4.61 4.16
CA ILE A 52 0.29 -3.44 3.34
C ILE A 52 -0.63 -3.43 2.14
N LYS A 53 -1.20 -2.27 1.83
CA LYS A 53 -2.01 -2.05 0.64
C LYS A 53 -1.50 -0.81 -0.08
N ILE A 54 -1.35 -0.89 -1.40
CA ILE A 54 -1.09 0.24 -2.27
C ILE A 54 -2.14 0.28 -3.35
N VAL A 55 -2.82 1.42 -3.51
CA VAL A 55 -3.73 1.64 -4.63
C VAL A 55 -2.94 2.21 -5.79
N VAL A 56 -3.07 1.61 -6.97
CA VAL A 56 -2.31 1.98 -8.18
C VAL A 56 -3.25 2.31 -9.33
N SER A 57 -2.83 3.24 -10.19
CA SER A 57 -3.59 3.70 -11.34
C SER A 57 -2.73 3.62 -12.62
N SER A 58 -3.33 3.91 -13.77
CA SER A 58 -2.62 4.05 -15.05
C SER A 58 -1.55 5.15 -15.05
N LYS A 59 -1.55 6.03 -14.05
CA LYS A 59 -0.58 7.13 -13.90
C LYS A 59 0.56 6.78 -12.94
N THR A 60 0.46 5.67 -12.22
CA THR A 60 1.47 5.24 -11.25
C THR A 60 2.81 5.04 -11.96
N GLN A 61 3.81 5.78 -11.51
CA GLN A 61 5.16 5.73 -12.07
C GLN A 61 5.96 4.60 -11.42
N ILE A 62 6.62 3.78 -12.24
CA ILE A 62 7.42 2.63 -11.80
C ILE A 62 8.51 3.04 -10.80
N ASP A 63 9.27 4.09 -11.10
CA ASP A 63 10.38 4.53 -10.25
C ASP A 63 9.90 5.03 -8.88
N GLU A 64 8.79 5.75 -8.84
CA GLU A 64 8.22 6.25 -7.59
C GLU A 64 7.66 5.12 -6.73
N PHE A 65 7.02 4.14 -7.38
CA PHE A 65 6.52 2.95 -6.71
C PHE A 65 7.68 2.13 -6.13
N LYS A 66 8.74 1.89 -6.91
CA LYS A 66 9.95 1.19 -6.48
C LYS A 66 10.62 1.87 -5.29
N GLU A 67 10.72 3.19 -5.30
CA GLU A 67 11.26 3.97 -4.19
C GLU A 67 10.41 3.79 -2.92
N LEU A 68 9.07 3.80 -3.04
CA LEU A 68 8.18 3.53 -1.92
C LEU A 68 8.37 2.11 -1.35
N ILE A 69 8.48 1.09 -2.21
CA ILE A 69 8.74 -0.29 -1.78
C ILE A 69 10.07 -0.39 -1.02
N ASN A 70 11.13 0.22 -1.56
CA ASN A 70 12.43 0.26 -0.88
C ASN A 70 12.32 0.91 0.50
N GLN A 71 11.66 2.06 0.61
CA GLN A 71 11.47 2.75 1.89
C GLN A 71 10.70 1.90 2.90
N ILE A 72 9.68 1.16 2.47
CA ILE A 72 8.91 0.24 3.33
C ILE A 72 9.83 -0.85 3.89
N PHE A 73 10.50 -1.61 3.03
CA PHE A 73 11.28 -2.78 3.45
C PHE A 73 12.65 -2.43 4.04
N GLN A 74 13.09 -1.17 3.97
CA GLN A 74 14.19 -0.66 4.78
C GLN A 74 13.80 -0.40 6.25
N LYS A 75 12.50 -0.22 6.54
CA LYS A 75 12.01 0.12 7.89
C LYS A 75 11.41 -1.06 8.64
N ILE A 76 10.97 -2.08 7.93
CA ILE A 76 10.37 -3.27 8.53
C ILE A 76 10.92 -4.55 7.90
N SER A 77 10.93 -5.63 8.67
CA SER A 77 11.17 -6.98 8.16
C SER A 77 9.94 -7.49 7.43
N LYS A 78 10.12 -8.16 6.29
CA LYS A 78 9.04 -8.79 5.51
C LYS A 78 8.30 -9.88 6.29
N GLU A 79 8.97 -10.51 7.26
CA GLU A 79 8.45 -11.55 8.14
C GLU A 79 7.43 -11.00 9.17
N ASN A 80 7.35 -9.68 9.33
CA ASN A 80 6.43 -9.04 10.27
C ASN A 80 5.13 -8.54 9.60
N VAL A 81 4.91 -8.84 8.32
CA VAL A 81 3.69 -8.47 7.60
C VAL A 81 3.00 -9.71 7.03
N ASP A 82 1.68 -9.75 7.16
CA ASP A 82 0.82 -10.89 6.85
C ASP A 82 0.23 -10.83 5.43
N GLY A 83 0.51 -9.75 4.71
CA GLY A 83 0.23 -9.67 3.28
C GLY A 83 0.58 -8.33 2.66
N PHE A 84 0.77 -8.38 1.34
CA PHE A 84 0.98 -7.21 0.51
C PHE A 84 -0.06 -7.19 -0.61
N ILE A 85 -0.78 -6.08 -0.75
CA ILE A 85 -1.88 -5.94 -1.71
C ILE A 85 -1.58 -4.79 -2.66
N ILE A 86 -1.54 -5.09 -3.96
CA ILE A 86 -1.63 -4.11 -5.03
C ILE A 86 -3.10 -4.05 -5.44
N GLN A 87 -3.73 -2.89 -5.29
CA GLN A 87 -5.14 -2.71 -5.62
C GLN A 87 -5.27 -1.74 -6.80
N PRO A 88 -5.68 -2.19 -8.00
CA PRO A 88 -5.95 -1.27 -9.10
C PRO A 88 -7.14 -0.35 -8.77
N THR A 89 -7.12 0.84 -9.34
CA THR A 89 -8.32 1.67 -9.50
C THR A 89 -9.34 0.98 -10.41
N TYR A 90 -10.60 1.41 -10.35
CA TYR A 90 -11.70 0.88 -11.14
C TYR A 90 -12.48 2.03 -11.78
N GLY A 91 -12.89 1.86 -13.03
CA GLY A 91 -13.61 2.82 -13.87
C GLY A 91 -12.75 3.95 -14.43
N VAL A 92 -11.92 4.57 -13.58
CA VAL A 92 -11.12 5.75 -13.94
C VAL A 92 -9.64 5.46 -13.74
N SER A 93 -8.85 5.75 -14.78
CA SER A 93 -7.39 5.56 -14.79
C SER A 93 -7.00 4.14 -14.35
N GLU A 94 -7.69 3.12 -14.85
CA GLU A 94 -7.33 1.72 -14.57
C GLU A 94 -5.95 1.39 -15.17
N PRO A 95 -5.03 0.79 -14.39
CA PRO A 95 -3.73 0.39 -14.92
C PRO A 95 -3.89 -0.74 -15.95
N SER A 96 -2.97 -0.81 -16.91
CA SER A 96 -2.88 -1.95 -17.82
C SER A 96 -2.41 -3.20 -17.09
N LEU A 97 -2.68 -4.38 -17.66
CA LEU A 97 -2.15 -5.64 -17.13
C LEU A 97 -0.62 -5.64 -17.09
N GLU A 98 0.02 -5.11 -18.13
CA GLU A 98 1.48 -4.97 -18.22
C GLU A 98 2.02 -4.15 -17.04
N LEU A 99 1.44 -2.97 -16.79
CA LEU A 99 1.83 -2.15 -15.64
C LEU A 99 1.60 -2.88 -14.31
N LEU A 100 0.51 -3.64 -14.16
CA LEU A 100 0.26 -4.42 -12.95
C LEU A 100 1.32 -5.51 -12.72
N LEU A 101 1.79 -6.17 -13.78
CA LEU A 101 2.87 -7.15 -13.71
C LEU A 101 4.20 -6.49 -13.38
N ASP A 102 4.51 -5.34 -13.98
CA ASP A 102 5.71 -4.57 -13.66
C ASP A 102 5.73 -4.15 -12.18
N LEU A 103 4.60 -3.67 -11.67
CA LEU A 103 4.46 -3.29 -10.26
C LEU A 103 4.57 -4.50 -9.32
N TYR A 104 4.04 -5.66 -9.73
CA TYR A 104 4.18 -6.91 -8.99
C TYR A 104 5.67 -7.32 -8.88
N ASP A 105 6.40 -7.29 -10.00
CA ASP A 105 7.81 -7.70 -10.07
C ASP A 105 8.73 -6.79 -9.24
N ILE A 106 8.30 -5.56 -8.96
CA ILE A 106 9.00 -4.67 -8.03
C ILE A 106 8.84 -5.13 -6.58
N VAL A 107 7.66 -5.63 -6.18
CA VAL A 107 7.39 -6.04 -4.80
C VAL A 107 7.91 -7.45 -4.52
N TYR A 108 7.77 -8.36 -5.48
CA TYR A 108 8.05 -9.79 -5.32
C TYR A 108 9.43 -10.12 -4.70
N PRO A 109 10.55 -9.43 -5.07
CA PRO A 109 11.84 -9.65 -4.43
C PRO A 109 11.88 -9.34 -2.93
N HIS A 110 11.00 -8.44 -2.47
CA HIS A 110 10.89 -8.04 -1.07
C HIS A 110 9.84 -8.85 -0.30
N TYR A 111 8.76 -9.27 -0.95
CA TYR A 111 7.68 -10.03 -0.35
C TYR A 111 7.06 -10.98 -1.37
N ILE A 112 7.08 -12.29 -1.11
CA ILE A 112 6.73 -13.31 -2.11
C ILE A 112 5.21 -13.40 -2.37
N ASP A 113 4.38 -13.16 -1.35
CA ASP A 113 2.93 -13.36 -1.40
C ASP A 113 2.18 -12.08 -1.76
N VAL A 114 2.60 -11.41 -2.84
CA VAL A 114 1.94 -10.20 -3.36
C VAL A 114 0.60 -10.58 -3.98
N LYS A 115 -0.47 -9.88 -3.59
CA LYS A 115 -1.81 -10.11 -4.13
C LYS A 115 -2.26 -8.90 -4.93
N VAL A 116 -2.59 -9.10 -6.20
CA VAL A 116 -3.32 -8.10 -6.99
C VAL A 116 -4.81 -8.32 -6.76
N VAL A 117 -5.45 -7.42 -6.00
CA VAL A 117 -6.85 -7.59 -5.57
C VAL A 117 -7.72 -6.46 -6.13
N PRO A 118 -8.74 -6.74 -6.96
CA PRO A 118 -9.63 -5.72 -7.50
C PRO A 118 -10.59 -5.17 -6.43
N GLN A 119 -11.24 -4.05 -6.74
CA GLN A 119 -12.25 -3.44 -5.86
C GLN A 119 -13.60 -4.15 -6.01
N LEU A 120 -13.74 -5.36 -5.46
CA LEU A 120 -14.93 -6.21 -5.64
C LEU A 120 -16.26 -5.49 -5.37
N HIS A 121 -16.33 -4.63 -4.37
CA HIS A 121 -17.54 -3.84 -4.08
C HIS A 121 -18.00 -3.00 -5.28
N LYS A 122 -17.06 -2.43 -6.06
CA LYS A 122 -17.37 -1.68 -7.29
C LYS A 122 -17.92 -2.58 -8.40
N PHE A 123 -17.43 -3.81 -8.53
CA PHE A 123 -17.94 -4.78 -9.51
C PHE A 123 -19.39 -5.19 -9.23
N ILE A 124 -19.77 -5.26 -7.96
CA ILE A 124 -21.13 -5.65 -7.56
C ILE A 124 -22.07 -4.45 -7.34
N GLY A 125 -21.63 -3.23 -7.67
CA GLY A 125 -22.44 -2.01 -7.50
C GLY A 125 -22.66 -1.60 -6.05
N ALA A 126 -21.86 -2.10 -5.11
CA ALA A 126 -21.89 -1.69 -3.71
C ALA A 126 -21.07 -0.39 -3.53
N PRO A 127 -21.55 0.56 -2.69
CA PRO A 127 -20.89 1.85 -2.46
C PRO A 127 -19.44 1.71 -1.98
#